data_AF-A0A7C7PPB0-F1
#
_entry.id   AF-A0A7C7PPB0-F1
#
_cell.length_a   1.000
_cell.length_b   1.000
_cell.length_c   1.000
_cell.angle_alpha   90.00
_cell.angle_beta   90.00
_cell.angle_gamma   90.00
#
_symmetry.space_group_name_H-M   'P 1'
#
loop_
_entity.id
_entity.type
_entity.pdbx_description
1 polymer ?
#
loop_
_entity_poly.entity_id
_entity_poly.type
_entity_poly.pdbx_seq_one_letter_code
_entity_poly.pdbx_strand_id
1 'polypeptide(L)'
;MSSKAEDKVEVKVVVESKDTSSKVILIILILVLAGLMVAVIANGGPSALLKDSLLGEGNCGDGIDNDKGGQADEDDPDCYSNPSVWEGYDPKRVEANRDNDPPGGQP
;
A
#
# COMPACT_ATOMS: atom_id res chain seq x y z
N MET A 1 -49.27 -65.71 18.39
CA MET A 1 -47.99 -65.55 17.67
C MET A 1 -47.35 -64.27 18.17
N SER A 2 -46.10 -64.34 18.64
CA SER A 2 -45.40 -63.24 19.32
C SER A 2 -44.63 -62.41 18.29
N SER A 3 -44.96 -61.13 18.15
CA SER A 3 -44.32 -60.21 17.20
C SER A 3 -42.94 -59.82 17.75
N LYS A 4 -41.89 -60.20 17.03
CA LYS A 4 -40.50 -60.00 17.37
C LYS A 4 -40.14 -58.53 17.10
N ALA A 5 -39.79 -57.78 18.14
CA ALA A 5 -39.30 -56.41 17.99
C ALA A 5 -37.92 -56.45 17.30
N GLU A 6 -37.84 -55.83 16.14
CA GLU A 6 -36.61 -55.72 15.36
C GLU A 6 -35.75 -54.60 15.96
N ASP A 7 -34.62 -54.98 16.57
CA ASP A 7 -33.66 -54.07 17.19
C ASP A 7 -32.87 -53.35 16.07
N LYS A 8 -33.33 -52.16 15.69
CA LYS A 8 -32.66 -51.32 14.69
C LYS A 8 -31.51 -50.58 15.37
N VAL A 9 -30.30 -51.13 15.27
CA VAL A 9 -29.08 -50.50 15.78
C VAL A 9 -28.76 -49.26 14.93
N GLU A 10 -29.05 -48.07 15.46
CA GLU A 10 -28.68 -46.81 14.82
C GLU A 10 -27.25 -46.40 15.21
N VAL A 11 -26.33 -46.55 14.27
CA VAL A 11 -24.95 -46.08 14.42
C VAL A 11 -24.93 -44.56 14.21
N LYS A 12 -24.96 -43.81 15.31
CA LYS A 12 -24.82 -42.35 15.27
C LYS A 12 -23.35 -41.98 15.04
N VAL A 13 -23.00 -41.71 13.79
CA VAL A 13 -21.68 -41.17 13.44
C VAL A 13 -21.67 -39.68 13.81
N VAL A 14 -21.04 -39.34 14.93
CA VAL A 14 -20.78 -37.94 15.30
C VAL A 14 -19.51 -37.50 14.57
N VAL A 15 -19.69 -36.72 13.50
CA VAL A 15 -18.58 -36.09 12.80
C VAL A 15 -18.21 -34.82 13.57
N GLU A 16 -17.21 -34.92 14.45
CA GLU A 16 -16.64 -33.74 15.09
C GLU A 16 -15.68 -33.07 14.08
N SER A 17 -16.10 -31.94 13.51
CA SER A 17 -15.23 -31.11 12.70
C SER A 17 -14.04 -30.66 13.56
N LYS A 18 -12.83 -31.00 13.13
CA LYS A 18 -11.57 -30.68 13.82
C LYS A 18 -11.27 -29.17 13.72
N ASP A 19 -12.06 -28.37 14.43
CA ASP A 19 -12.09 -26.89 14.41
C ASP A 19 -10.92 -26.25 15.18
N THR A 20 -10.18 -27.05 15.95
CA THR A 20 -9.09 -26.57 16.81
C THR A 20 -7.98 -25.89 16.02
N SER A 21 -7.60 -26.43 14.86
CA SER A 21 -6.55 -25.83 14.02
C SER A 21 -6.98 -24.48 13.45
N SER A 22 -8.25 -24.33 13.07
CA SER A 22 -8.79 -23.09 12.53
C SER A 22 -8.80 -21.98 13.60
N LYS A 23 -9.17 -22.35 14.84
CA LYS A 23 -9.16 -21.42 15.97
C LYS A 23 -7.75 -20.95 16.35
N VAL A 24 -6.77 -21.85 16.31
CA VAL A 24 -5.36 -21.50 16.59
C VAL A 24 -4.80 -20.54 15.54
N ILE A 25 -5.05 -20.83 14.25
CA ILE A 25 -4.62 -19.94 13.15
C ILE A 25 -5.25 -18.56 13.30
N LEU A 26 -6.54 -18.50 13.66
CA LEU A 26 -7.25 -17.24 13.86
C LEU A 26 -6.68 -16.44 15.05
N ILE A 27 -6.34 -17.09 16.17
CA ILE A 27 -5.69 -16.42 17.30
C ILE A 27 -4.32 -15.86 16.90
N ILE A 28 -3.51 -16.63 16.16
CA ILE A 28 -2.19 -16.18 15.69
C ILE A 28 -2.33 -14.94 14.80
N LEU A 29 -3.27 -14.96 13.85
CA LEU A 29 -3.53 -13.81 12.98
C LEU A 29 -3.92 -12.56 13.77
N ILE A 30 -4.78 -12.69 14.79
CA ILE A 30 -5.16 -11.56 15.65
C ILE A 30 -3.95 -11.01 16.40
N LEU A 31 -3.08 -11.87 16.94
CA LEU A 31 -1.88 -11.43 17.65
C LEU A 31 -0.90 -10.71 16.72
N VAL A 32 -0.71 -11.20 15.50
CA VAL A 32 0.13 -10.55 14.49
C VAL A 32 -0.43 -9.17 14.12
N LEU A 33 -1.73 -9.07 13.87
CA LEU A 33 -2.38 -7.80 13.54
C LEU A 33 -2.32 -6.81 14.70
N ALA A 34 -2.56 -7.26 15.93
CA ALA A 34 -2.44 -6.43 17.13
C ALA A 34 -1.01 -5.93 17.34
N GLY A 35 0.00 -6.80 17.13
CA GLY A 35 1.41 -6.44 17.21
C GLY A 35 1.81 -5.39 16.18
N LEU A 36 1.35 -5.55 14.93
CA LEU A 36 1.53 -4.54 13.87
C LEU A 36 0.87 -3.21 14.25
N MET A 37 -0.36 -3.24 14.78
CA MET A 37 -1.06 -2.04 15.23
C MET A 37 -0.28 -1.30 16.32
N VAL A 38 0.23 -2.01 17.31
CA VAL A 38 1.07 -1.42 18.39
C VAL A 38 2.34 -0.81 17.81
N ALA A 39 3.02 -1.50 16.89
CA ALA A 39 4.21 -0.99 16.22
C ALA A 39 3.92 0.30 15.44
N VAL A 40 2.81 0.34 14.69
CA VAL A 40 2.38 1.54 13.94
C VAL A 40 2.12 2.71 14.88
N ILE A 41 1.39 2.49 15.98
CA ILE A 41 1.10 3.56 16.95
C ILE A 41 2.41 4.06 17.60
N ALA A 42 3.31 3.16 18.00
CA ALA A 42 4.59 3.52 18.61
C ALA A 42 5.49 4.34 17.66
N ASN A 43 5.40 4.10 16.36
CA ASN A 43 6.23 4.75 15.35
C ASN A 43 5.61 6.05 14.77
N GLY A 44 4.66 6.68 15.48
CA GLY A 44 4.03 7.94 15.04
C GLY A 44 2.73 7.77 14.28
N GLY A 45 2.10 6.59 14.36
CA GLY A 45 0.79 6.31 13.78
C GLY A 45 0.82 6.04 12.27
N PRO A 46 -0.35 5.81 11.67
CA PRO A 46 -0.46 5.47 10.24
C PRO A 46 0.10 6.59 9.34
N SER A 47 0.03 7.85 9.78
CA SER A 47 0.61 8.97 9.04
C SER A 47 2.11 8.81 8.85
N ALA A 48 2.86 8.26 9.81
CA ALA A 48 4.30 8.05 9.67
C ALA A 48 4.66 6.97 8.64
N LEU A 49 3.84 5.92 8.51
CA LEU A 49 3.98 4.95 7.41
C LEU A 49 3.55 5.53 6.07
N LEU A 50 2.58 6.44 6.04
CA LEU A 50 2.16 7.11 4.81
C LEU A 50 3.11 8.24 4.41
N LYS A 51 3.90 8.83 5.32
CA LYS A 51 4.87 9.88 4.95
C LYS A 51 5.90 9.40 3.94
N ASP A 52 6.33 8.15 4.06
CA ASP A 52 7.32 7.55 3.16
C ASP A 52 6.75 7.24 1.76
N SER A 53 5.43 7.35 1.56
CA SER A 53 4.80 7.08 0.25
C SER A 53 3.82 8.16 -0.22
N LEU A 54 3.58 9.21 0.57
CA LEU A 54 2.57 10.25 0.28
C LEU A 54 3.05 11.68 0.56
N LEU A 55 4.12 11.87 1.34
CA LEU A 55 4.72 13.20 1.49
C LEU A 55 5.90 13.37 0.55
N GLY A 56 5.58 13.61 -0.73
CA GLY A 56 6.43 14.34 -1.65
C GLY A 56 7.86 13.85 -1.71
N GLU A 57 8.05 12.56 -1.99
CA GLU A 57 9.13 12.23 -2.90
C GLU A 57 8.77 13.00 -4.18
N GLY A 58 9.63 13.93 -4.56
CA GLY A 58 9.42 14.66 -5.81
C GLY A 58 9.12 13.71 -6.95
N ASN A 59 8.33 14.18 -7.88
CA ASN A 59 8.02 13.43 -9.10
C ASN A 59 9.04 13.72 -10.22
N CYS A 60 9.94 14.68 -9.99
CA CYS A 60 11.10 14.90 -10.83
C CYS A 60 12.00 13.64 -10.87
N GLY A 61 12.16 13.05 -12.04
CA GLY A 61 12.98 11.85 -12.30
C GLY A 61 12.18 10.55 -12.44
N ASP A 62 10.85 10.62 -12.52
CA ASP A 62 9.98 9.45 -12.70
C ASP A 62 9.66 9.13 -14.18
N GLY A 63 10.06 10.00 -15.12
CA GLY A 63 9.83 9.80 -16.55
C GLY A 63 8.47 10.31 -17.05
N ILE A 64 7.71 11.03 -16.22
CA ILE A 64 6.33 11.41 -16.48
C ILE A 64 6.18 12.93 -16.40
N ASP A 65 5.61 13.54 -17.43
CA ASP A 65 5.12 14.92 -17.37
C ASP A 65 3.89 14.99 -16.46
N ASN A 66 4.12 15.37 -15.19
CA ASN A 66 3.12 15.32 -14.15
C ASN A 66 2.16 16.52 -14.14
N ASP A 67 2.50 17.63 -14.80
CA ASP A 67 1.67 18.84 -14.86
C ASP A 67 0.98 19.06 -16.23
N LYS A 68 1.44 18.30 -17.23
CA LYS A 68 0.97 18.22 -18.62
C LYS A 68 1.31 19.46 -19.46
N GLY A 69 2.42 20.12 -19.17
CA GLY A 69 2.95 21.25 -19.95
C GLY A 69 3.76 20.83 -21.18
N GLY A 70 4.19 19.57 -21.23
CA GLY A 70 4.92 18.97 -22.36
C GLY A 70 6.39 18.68 -22.07
N GLN A 71 6.91 19.08 -20.91
CA GLN A 71 8.24 18.75 -20.44
C GLN A 71 8.17 17.79 -19.24
N ALA A 72 9.26 17.06 -19.01
CA ALA A 72 9.36 16.13 -17.90
C ALA A 72 10.80 16.09 -17.36
N ASP A 73 10.92 15.80 -16.06
CA ASP A 73 12.13 15.57 -15.31
C ASP A 73 13.19 16.66 -15.51
N GLU A 74 14.34 16.29 -16.09
CA GLU A 74 15.45 17.21 -16.35
C GLU A 74 15.11 18.27 -17.40
N ASP A 75 14.09 18.02 -18.22
CA ASP A 75 13.63 18.96 -19.23
C ASP A 75 12.54 19.92 -18.71
N ASP A 76 12.03 19.73 -17.48
CA ASP A 76 11.03 20.57 -16.82
C ASP A 76 11.71 21.58 -15.86
N PRO A 77 11.44 22.90 -15.99
CA PRO A 77 12.05 23.92 -15.13
C PRO A 77 11.64 23.84 -13.65
N ASP A 78 10.49 23.27 -13.29
CA ASP A 78 10.04 23.09 -11.90
C ASP A 78 10.96 22.14 -11.12
N CYS A 79 11.67 21.26 -11.82
CA CYS A 79 12.66 20.36 -11.24
C CYS A 79 13.97 21.04 -10.83
N TYR A 80 14.11 22.35 -11.07
CA TYR A 80 15.32 23.12 -10.77
C TYR A 80 15.13 24.11 -9.63
N SER A 81 16.18 24.30 -8.85
CA SER A 81 16.23 25.36 -7.83
C SER A 81 16.38 26.74 -8.44
N ASN A 82 16.98 26.82 -9.63
CA ASN A 82 17.13 28.05 -10.39
C ASN A 82 16.73 27.82 -11.87
N PRO A 83 15.42 27.81 -12.18
CA PRO A 83 14.88 27.41 -13.49
C PRO A 83 15.40 28.24 -14.66
N SER A 84 15.60 29.55 -14.46
CA SER A 84 16.05 30.48 -15.51
C SER A 84 17.43 30.17 -16.08
N VAL A 85 18.24 29.37 -15.38
CA VAL A 85 19.59 28.96 -15.78
C VAL A 85 19.79 27.45 -15.68
N TRP A 86 18.72 26.68 -15.44
CA TRP A 86 18.75 25.22 -15.33
C TRP A 86 19.77 24.69 -14.33
N GLU A 87 19.87 25.35 -13.17
CA GLU A 87 20.81 24.95 -12.10
C GLU A 87 20.08 24.36 -10.89
N GLY A 88 20.68 23.32 -10.30
CA GLY A 88 20.21 22.72 -9.06
C GLY A 88 18.98 21.84 -9.27
N TYR A 89 19.04 20.95 -10.26
CA TYR A 89 18.11 19.84 -10.41
C TYR A 89 17.96 19.10 -9.08
N ASP A 90 16.72 18.82 -8.68
CA ASP A 90 16.43 18.06 -7.49
C ASP A 90 15.28 17.08 -7.78
N PRO A 91 15.52 15.76 -7.78
CA PRO A 91 14.47 14.77 -8.01
C PRO A 91 13.41 14.76 -6.89
N LYS A 92 13.63 15.50 -5.81
CA LYS A 92 12.65 15.68 -4.73
C LYS A 92 11.72 16.87 -4.95
N ARG A 93 11.89 17.62 -6.04
CA ARG A 93 10.96 18.67 -6.47
C ARG A 93 9.75 18.09 -7.19
N VAL A 94 8.73 18.94 -7.34
CA VAL A 94 7.47 18.56 -7.96
C VAL A 94 7.23 19.42 -9.19
N GLU A 95 7.05 18.77 -10.32
CA GLU A 95 6.52 19.34 -11.57
C GLU A 95 5.05 19.67 -11.37
N ALA A 96 4.69 20.94 -11.36
CA ALA A 96 3.37 21.39 -10.96
C ALA A 96 2.79 22.54 -11.81
N ASN A 97 3.60 23.16 -12.66
CA ASN A 97 3.29 24.38 -13.39
C ASN A 97 3.52 24.29 -14.90
N ARG A 98 2.57 23.67 -15.61
CA ARG A 98 2.54 23.55 -17.08
C ARG A 98 2.84 24.80 -17.92
N ASP A 99 2.69 25.99 -17.35
CA ASP A 99 2.83 27.25 -18.07
C ASP A 99 4.30 27.73 -18.14
N ASN A 100 5.21 27.11 -17.37
CA ASN A 100 6.63 27.44 -17.41
C ASN A 100 7.43 26.55 -18.39
N ASP A 101 6.78 25.55 -19.00
CA ASP A 101 7.40 24.60 -19.91
C ASP A 101 7.81 25.21 -21.24
N PRO A 102 9.13 25.33 -21.52
CA PRO A 102 9.60 25.82 -22.79
C PRO A 102 9.51 24.72 -23.85
N PRO A 103 9.10 25.04 -25.09
CA PRO A 103 9.07 24.06 -26.16
C PRO A 103 10.49 23.57 -26.48
N GLY A 104 10.74 22.28 -26.26
CA GLY A 104 12.03 21.63 -26.54
C GLY A 104 12.94 21.49 -25.32
N GLY A 105 12.51 21.88 -24.12
CA GLY A 105 13.21 21.65 -22.87
C GLY A 105 14.42 22.56 -22.64
N GLN A 106 15.45 21.99 -22.02
CA GLN A 106 16.71 22.67 -21.77
C GLN A 106 17.31 23.27 -23.05
N PRO A 107 17.84 24.52 -23.00
CA PRO A 107 18.51 25.17 -24.13
C PRO A 107 19.85 24.52 -24.50
#